data_AF-A0A932PSH2-F1
#
_entry.id   AF-A0A932PSH2-F1
#
_cell.length_a   1.000
_cell.length_b   1.000
_cell.length_c   1.000
_cell.angle_alpha   90.00
_cell.angle_beta   90.00
_cell.angle_gamma   90.00
#
_symmetry.space_group_name_H-M   'P 1'
#
loop_
_entity.id
_entity.type
_entity.pdbx_description
1 polymer ?
#
loop_
_entity_poly.entity_id
_entity_poly.type
_entity_poly.pdbx_seq_one_letter_code
_entity_poly.pdbx_strand_id
1 'polypeptide(L)'
;IIGMIGLAAAANLDYRIWRTFAGTIMAVGIAMLVLVFVPGIGIKLGGAHRWLNLGPILLQPSEVIKFAFIIYLATWIERRGEGIKHLETGLLPFGILLGVLVLLIIKQPDLGTIMVITVIAGSMFWAAGARTSHLVIGVLIALLLFLGLIRLSNYRWKRFLTFLNPSSDVLGAGYQFNQTLLAIGSGGPLGLGFGNSRQKYLYLPQSFTDAIFAVIVEELGFVRTVPLVAALIFVSLQGLKIARKAPDDFGKLVAIGVSAWVAGQSFINFAANLGIIPLTGVPLPFVSYGSSAIVMLLFAVGIVLNISKRTA
;
A
#
# COMPACT_ATOMS: atom_id res chain seq x y z
N ILE A 1 13.25 -11.89 9.39
CA ILE A 1 13.07 -13.27 9.90
C ILE A 1 11.59 -13.64 10.00
N ILE A 2 10.80 -12.99 10.86
CA ILE A 2 9.36 -13.31 11.04
C ILE A 2 8.61 -13.35 9.70
N GLY A 3 8.83 -12.37 8.82
CA GLY A 3 8.20 -12.35 7.50
C GLY A 3 8.59 -13.53 6.60
N MET A 4 9.83 -14.04 6.71
CA MET A 4 10.27 -15.22 5.97
C MET A 4 9.60 -16.49 6.49
N ILE A 5 9.42 -16.61 7.82
CA ILE A 5 8.66 -17.70 8.43
C ILE A 5 7.21 -17.64 7.95
N GLY A 6 6.60 -16.44 7.96
CA GLY A 6 5.24 -16.22 7.45
C GLY A 6 5.11 -16.58 5.96
N LEU A 7 6.07 -16.19 5.13
CA LEU A 7 6.13 -16.57 3.71
C LEU A 7 6.20 -18.08 3.55
N ALA A 8 7.12 -18.74 4.25
CA ALA A 8 7.30 -20.19 4.16
C ALA A 8 6.04 -20.95 4.63
N ALA A 9 5.40 -20.50 5.70
CA ALA A 9 4.14 -21.07 6.18
C ALA A 9 3.03 -20.90 5.14
N ALA A 10 2.80 -19.68 4.65
CA ALA A 10 1.78 -19.38 3.65
C ALA A 10 2.04 -20.08 2.30
N ALA A 11 3.31 -20.28 1.91
CA ALA A 11 3.68 -20.99 0.69
C ALA A 11 3.43 -22.50 0.74
N ASN A 12 3.23 -23.07 1.92
CA ASN A 12 2.97 -24.51 2.12
C ASN A 12 1.54 -24.81 2.58
N LEU A 13 0.82 -23.82 3.09
CA LEU A 13 -0.60 -23.96 3.45
C LEU A 13 -1.48 -23.80 2.21
N ASP A 14 -2.51 -24.64 2.06
CA ASP A 14 -3.48 -24.52 0.97
C ASP A 14 -4.13 -23.13 0.94
N TYR A 15 -3.92 -22.38 -0.15
CA TYR A 15 -4.45 -21.02 -0.26
C TYR A 15 -5.99 -20.97 -0.17
N ARG A 16 -6.69 -22.06 -0.46
CA ARG A 16 -8.16 -22.13 -0.39
C ARG A 16 -8.69 -21.99 1.04
N ILE A 17 -7.86 -22.26 2.05
CA ILE A 17 -8.25 -22.07 3.47
C ILE A 17 -8.56 -20.59 3.74
N TRP A 18 -7.81 -19.66 3.13
CA TRP A 18 -8.03 -18.22 3.30
C TRP A 18 -9.40 -17.78 2.79
N ARG A 19 -9.93 -18.44 1.77
CA ARG A 19 -11.29 -18.19 1.24
C ARG A 19 -12.37 -18.51 2.28
N THR A 20 -12.21 -19.60 3.04
CA THR A 20 -13.17 -20.01 4.07
C THR A 20 -13.25 -18.99 5.20
N PHE A 21 -12.10 -18.42 5.60
CA PHE A 21 -12.02 -17.44 6.68
C PHE A 21 -12.10 -15.98 6.22
N ALA A 22 -12.37 -15.72 4.94
CA ALA A 22 -12.30 -14.38 4.35
C ALA A 22 -13.13 -13.32 5.12
N GLY A 23 -14.36 -13.68 5.54
CA GLY A 23 -15.22 -12.81 6.35
C GLY A 23 -14.62 -12.49 7.72
N THR A 24 -14.07 -13.49 8.41
CA THR A 24 -13.42 -13.34 9.71
C THR A 24 -12.15 -12.49 9.60
N ILE A 25 -11.31 -12.74 8.59
CA ILE A 25 -10.07 -11.97 8.35
C ILE A 25 -10.40 -10.49 8.11
N MET A 26 -11.46 -10.21 7.33
CA MET A 26 -11.95 -8.85 7.10
C MET A 26 -12.46 -8.18 8.39
N ALA A 27 -13.28 -8.90 9.17
CA ALA A 27 -13.81 -8.39 10.43
C ALA A 27 -12.69 -8.07 11.43
N VAL A 28 -11.67 -8.94 11.54
CA VAL A 28 -10.48 -8.70 12.36
C VAL A 28 -9.71 -7.47 11.87
N GLY A 29 -9.48 -7.33 10.57
CA GLY A 29 -8.83 -6.15 10.00
C GLY A 29 -9.58 -4.84 10.31
N ILE A 30 -10.90 -4.85 10.19
CA ILE A 30 -11.75 -3.69 10.53
C ILE A 30 -11.69 -3.40 12.03
N ALA A 31 -11.79 -4.44 12.88
CA ALA A 31 -11.67 -4.28 14.32
C ALA A 31 -10.33 -3.64 14.70
N MET A 32 -9.23 -4.06 14.08
CA MET A 32 -7.92 -3.46 14.29
C MET A 32 -7.85 -1.99 13.85
N LEU A 33 -8.50 -1.61 12.75
CA LEU A 33 -8.62 -0.20 12.33
C LEU A 33 -9.43 0.65 13.31
N VAL A 34 -10.32 0.06 14.10
CA VAL A 34 -11.07 0.76 15.15
C VAL A 34 -10.25 0.82 16.45
N LEU A 35 -9.55 -0.27 16.79
CA LEU A 35 -8.75 -0.39 18.01
C LEU A 35 -7.64 0.67 18.12
N VAL A 36 -7.15 1.25 17.02
CA VAL A 36 -6.16 2.35 17.07
C VAL A 36 -6.67 3.59 17.78
N PHE A 37 -7.99 3.76 17.90
CA PHE A 37 -8.61 4.89 18.60
C PHE A 37 -8.84 4.61 20.10
N VAL A 38 -8.63 3.37 20.56
CA VAL A 38 -8.82 2.99 21.96
C VAL A 38 -7.60 3.44 22.77
N PRO A 39 -7.77 4.30 23.79
CA PRO A 39 -6.67 4.71 24.67
C PRO A 39 -6.01 3.50 25.35
N GLY A 40 -4.69 3.51 25.44
CA GLY A 40 -3.91 2.41 26.03
C GLY A 40 -3.52 1.29 25.06
N ILE A 41 -4.24 1.13 23.94
CA ILE A 41 -3.90 0.14 22.88
C ILE A 41 -3.30 0.86 21.67
N GLY A 42 -4.00 1.87 21.17
CA GLY A 42 -3.55 2.68 20.04
C GLY A 42 -2.51 3.71 20.47
N ILE A 43 -1.44 3.84 19.71
CA ILE A 43 -0.41 4.85 19.95
C ILE A 43 -0.37 5.90 18.84
N LYS A 44 -0.02 7.12 19.23
CA LYS A 44 0.15 8.25 18.31
C LYS A 44 1.61 8.38 17.91
N LEU A 45 1.91 8.13 16.64
CA LEU A 45 3.23 8.33 16.05
C LEU A 45 3.11 9.29 14.87
N GLY A 46 4.03 10.24 14.73
CA GLY A 46 4.01 11.23 13.64
C GLY A 46 2.72 12.06 13.56
N GLY A 47 2.03 12.24 14.68
CA GLY A 47 0.78 13.00 14.76
C GLY A 47 -0.51 12.21 14.48
N ALA A 48 -0.43 10.91 14.19
CA ALA A 48 -1.60 10.08 13.85
C ALA A 48 -1.69 8.78 14.66
N HIS A 49 -2.92 8.35 14.97
CA HIS A 49 -3.22 7.06 15.60
C HIS A 49 -3.31 5.98 14.50
N ARG A 50 -2.19 5.30 14.26
CA ARG A 50 -2.06 4.30 13.16
C ARG A 50 -1.42 2.99 13.60
N TRP A 51 -1.04 2.89 14.86
CA TRP A 51 -0.22 1.79 15.37
C TRP A 51 -0.88 1.21 16.61
N LEU A 52 -0.92 -0.11 16.68
CA LEU A 52 -1.29 -0.84 17.88
C LEU A 52 -0.02 -1.25 18.60
N ASN A 53 0.07 -0.88 19.88
CA ASN A 53 1.13 -1.36 20.76
C ASN A 53 0.68 -2.67 21.39
N LEU A 54 1.27 -3.78 20.95
CA LEU A 54 1.00 -5.12 21.47
C LEU A 54 2.09 -5.58 22.45
N GLY A 55 2.81 -4.64 23.06
CA GLY A 55 3.96 -4.91 23.94
C GLY A 55 5.26 -4.92 23.13
N PRO A 56 5.89 -6.09 22.85
CA PRO A 56 7.13 -6.15 22.10
C PRO A 56 6.97 -5.87 20.59
N ILE A 57 5.72 -5.82 20.09
CA ILE A 57 5.42 -5.70 18.67
C ILE A 57 4.58 -4.45 18.43
N LEU A 58 5.04 -3.65 17.47
CA LEU A 58 4.29 -2.55 16.87
C LEU A 58 3.66 -3.04 15.57
N LEU A 59 2.33 -3.09 15.55
CA LEU A 59 1.56 -3.58 14.42
C LEU A 59 0.78 -2.44 13.79
N GLN A 60 0.97 -2.24 12.49
CA GLN A 60 0.22 -1.26 11.72
C GLN A 60 -1.02 -1.93 11.10
N PRO A 61 -2.25 -1.59 11.52
CA PRO A 61 -3.47 -2.23 11.00
C PRO A 61 -3.70 -2.01 9.51
N SER A 62 -3.15 -0.95 8.92
CA SER A 62 -3.21 -0.69 7.47
C SER A 62 -2.63 -1.82 6.64
N GLU A 63 -1.58 -2.49 7.13
CA GLU A 63 -0.95 -3.62 6.43
C GLU A 63 -1.83 -4.87 6.50
N VAL A 64 -2.47 -5.09 7.65
CA VAL A 64 -3.40 -6.21 7.85
C VAL A 64 -4.68 -6.03 7.03
N ILE A 65 -5.25 -4.82 7.01
CA ILE A 65 -6.49 -4.57 6.26
C ILE A 65 -6.28 -4.68 4.74
N LYS A 66 -5.13 -4.27 4.19
CA LYS A 66 -4.82 -4.46 2.75
C LYS A 66 -4.86 -5.94 2.39
N PHE A 67 -4.22 -6.78 3.20
CA PHE A 67 -4.27 -8.23 3.05
C PHE A 67 -5.70 -8.78 3.19
N ALA A 68 -6.38 -8.43 4.28
CA ALA A 68 -7.73 -8.89 4.58
C ALA A 68 -8.72 -8.52 3.46
N PHE A 69 -8.59 -7.31 2.94
CA PHE A 69 -9.40 -6.80 1.86
C PHE A 69 -9.17 -7.57 0.55
N ILE A 70 -7.93 -7.93 0.20
CA ILE A 70 -7.65 -8.77 -0.98
C ILE A 70 -8.37 -10.12 -0.86
N ILE A 71 -8.23 -10.79 0.29
CA ILE A 71 -8.82 -12.12 0.50
C ILE A 71 -10.36 -12.06 0.48
N TYR A 72 -10.93 -11.07 1.17
CA TYR A 72 -12.36 -10.84 1.19
C TYR A 72 -12.91 -10.47 -0.19
N LEU A 73 -12.27 -9.53 -0.88
CA LEU A 73 -12.72 -9.06 -2.18
C LEU A 73 -12.62 -10.18 -3.23
N ALA A 74 -11.54 -10.98 -3.22
CA ALA A 74 -11.42 -12.14 -4.11
C ALA A 74 -12.57 -13.13 -3.91
N THR A 75 -12.87 -13.47 -2.64
CA THR A 75 -13.97 -14.37 -2.27
C THR A 75 -15.33 -13.79 -2.66
N TRP A 76 -15.52 -12.49 -2.44
CA TRP A 76 -16.78 -11.81 -2.74
C TRP A 76 -17.02 -11.71 -4.25
N ILE A 77 -16.00 -11.37 -5.04
CA ILE A 77 -16.08 -11.32 -6.51
C ILE A 77 -16.36 -12.72 -7.07
N GLU A 78 -15.63 -13.75 -6.62
CA GLU A 78 -15.83 -15.14 -7.06
C GLU A 78 -17.28 -15.59 -6.85
N ARG A 79 -17.86 -15.30 -5.67
CA ARG A 79 -19.26 -15.64 -5.35
C ARG A 79 -20.28 -14.86 -6.18
N ARG A 80 -19.94 -13.67 -6.67
CA ARG A 80 -20.85 -12.83 -7.48
C ARG A 80 -20.85 -13.23 -8.95
N GLY A 81 -19.76 -13.78 -9.47
CA GLY A 81 -19.64 -14.18 -10.87
C GLY A 81 -20.01 -13.05 -11.83
N GLU A 82 -20.92 -13.33 -12.78
CA GLU A 82 -21.37 -12.35 -13.77
C GLU A 82 -22.07 -11.12 -13.19
N GLY A 83 -22.61 -11.23 -11.97
CA GLY A 83 -23.24 -10.12 -11.26
C GLY A 83 -22.33 -8.91 -11.05
N ILE A 84 -21.01 -9.07 -11.18
CA ILE A 84 -20.01 -8.00 -11.07
C ILE A 84 -20.13 -6.96 -12.19
N LYS A 85 -20.71 -7.34 -13.34
CA LYS A 85 -20.86 -6.48 -14.52
C LYS A 85 -21.98 -5.44 -14.33
N HIS A 86 -22.90 -5.67 -13.41
CA HIS A 86 -24.07 -4.83 -13.16
C HIS A 86 -23.81 -3.82 -12.03
N LEU A 87 -24.50 -2.67 -12.11
CA LEU A 87 -24.31 -1.57 -11.15
C LEU A 87 -24.77 -1.95 -9.73
N GLU A 88 -25.98 -2.50 -9.61
CA GLU A 88 -26.63 -2.77 -8.32
C GLU A 88 -26.03 -3.96 -7.56
N THR A 89 -25.63 -5.00 -8.29
CA THR A 89 -25.07 -6.23 -7.69
C THR A 89 -23.55 -6.25 -7.65
N GLY A 90 -22.89 -5.41 -8.47
CA GLY A 90 -21.45 -5.31 -8.59
C GLY A 90 -20.90 -4.01 -7.99
N LEU A 91 -21.11 -2.88 -8.67
CA LEU A 91 -20.46 -1.63 -8.30
C LEU A 91 -20.92 -1.07 -6.95
N LEU A 92 -22.23 -1.13 -6.66
CA LEU A 92 -22.79 -0.53 -5.45
C LEU A 92 -22.31 -1.24 -4.17
N PRO A 93 -22.38 -2.58 -4.03
CA PRO A 93 -21.89 -3.24 -2.81
C PRO A 93 -20.36 -3.14 -2.68
N PHE A 94 -19.64 -3.15 -3.80
CA PHE A 94 -18.21 -2.87 -3.84
C PHE A 94 -17.88 -1.46 -3.33
N GLY A 95 -18.61 -0.46 -3.81
CA GLY A 95 -18.46 0.94 -3.41
C GLY A 95 -18.78 1.16 -1.93
N ILE A 96 -19.80 0.48 -1.39
CA ILE A 96 -20.13 0.52 0.04
C ILE A 96 -18.98 -0.08 0.86
N LEU A 97 -18.49 -1.27 0.50
CA LEU A 97 -17.39 -1.93 1.19
C LEU A 97 -16.13 -1.06 1.20
N LEU A 98 -15.73 -0.55 0.02
CA LEU A 98 -14.58 0.34 -0.12
C LEU A 98 -14.80 1.63 0.65
N GLY A 99 -16.01 2.21 0.59
CA GLY A 99 -16.39 3.41 1.30
C GLY A 99 -16.25 3.27 2.82
N VAL A 100 -16.69 2.16 3.41
CA VAL A 100 -16.52 1.89 4.85
C VAL A 100 -15.05 1.86 5.24
N LEU A 101 -14.21 1.16 4.47
CA LEU A 101 -12.76 1.13 4.74
C LEU A 101 -12.13 2.51 4.63
N VAL A 102 -12.44 3.23 3.54
CA VAL A 102 -11.92 4.58 3.29
C VAL A 102 -12.34 5.53 4.42
N LEU A 103 -13.59 5.47 4.88
CA LEU A 103 -14.06 6.31 6.01
C LEU A 103 -13.28 6.03 7.30
N LEU A 104 -13.01 4.77 7.63
CA LEU A 104 -12.21 4.41 8.81
C LEU A 104 -10.77 4.90 8.70
N ILE A 105 -10.15 4.73 7.53
CA ILE A 105 -8.75 5.10 7.29
C ILE A 105 -8.57 6.62 7.22
N ILE A 106 -9.56 7.36 6.71
CA ILE A 106 -9.60 8.83 6.73
C ILE A 106 -9.53 9.36 8.16
N LYS A 107 -10.17 8.70 9.12
CA LYS A 107 -10.11 9.08 10.54
C LYS A 107 -8.72 8.87 11.16
N GLN A 108 -7.84 8.06 10.54
CA GLN A 108 -6.43 7.84 10.90
C GLN A 108 -5.44 8.75 10.13
N PRO A 109 -5.93 9.85 9.58
CA PRO A 109 -5.36 10.60 8.44
C PRO A 109 -4.46 9.88 7.42
N ASP A 110 -4.68 8.60 7.06
CA ASP A 110 -3.74 7.81 6.23
C ASP A 110 -4.12 7.79 4.74
N LEU A 111 -3.74 8.84 4.00
CA LEU A 111 -4.04 8.97 2.56
C LEU A 111 -3.32 7.94 1.70
N GLY A 112 -2.11 7.55 2.10
CA GLY A 112 -1.31 6.56 1.40
C GLY A 112 -2.00 5.21 1.31
N THR A 113 -2.51 4.74 2.44
CA THR A 113 -3.25 3.46 2.51
C THR A 113 -4.53 3.51 1.68
N ILE A 114 -5.25 4.64 1.66
CA ILE A 114 -6.44 4.82 0.83
C ILE A 114 -6.11 4.65 -0.65
N MET A 115 -5.03 5.27 -1.13
CA MET A 115 -4.59 5.14 -2.52
C MET A 115 -4.21 3.70 -2.85
N VAL A 116 -3.45 3.02 -1.98
CA VAL A 116 -3.05 1.62 -2.20
C VAL A 116 -4.27 0.69 -2.25
N ILE A 117 -5.20 0.80 -1.29
CA ILE A 117 -6.43 -0.01 -1.28
C ILE A 117 -7.26 0.27 -2.54
N THR A 118 -7.35 1.52 -2.99
CA THR A 118 -8.09 1.87 -4.20
C THR A 118 -7.46 1.23 -5.45
N VAL A 119 -6.13 1.25 -5.56
CA VAL A 119 -5.41 0.57 -6.65
C VAL A 119 -5.65 -0.95 -6.59
N ILE A 120 -5.59 -1.57 -5.42
CA ILE A 120 -5.89 -2.99 -5.24
C ILE A 120 -7.33 -3.30 -5.68
N ALA A 121 -8.29 -2.53 -5.15
CA ALA A 121 -9.72 -2.71 -5.38
C ALA A 121 -10.05 -2.59 -6.87
N GLY A 122 -9.61 -1.49 -7.50
CA GLY A 122 -9.81 -1.23 -8.92
C GLY A 122 -9.17 -2.29 -9.81
N SER A 123 -7.95 -2.73 -9.49
CA SER A 123 -7.24 -3.77 -10.26
C SER A 123 -7.98 -5.12 -10.22
N MET A 124 -8.45 -5.54 -9.04
CA MET A 124 -9.19 -6.79 -8.88
C MET A 124 -10.57 -6.73 -9.53
N PHE A 125 -11.29 -5.61 -9.37
CA PHE A 125 -12.61 -5.42 -9.95
C PHE A 125 -12.55 -5.35 -11.48
N TRP A 126 -11.52 -4.69 -12.03
CA TRP A 126 -11.26 -4.68 -13.48
C TRP A 126 -10.94 -6.08 -14.00
N ALA A 127 -10.08 -6.83 -13.31
CA ALA A 127 -9.73 -8.20 -13.68
C ALA A 127 -10.91 -9.18 -13.64
N ALA A 128 -11.93 -8.88 -12.84
CA ALA A 128 -13.18 -9.63 -12.78
C ALA A 128 -14.12 -9.36 -13.97
N GLY A 129 -13.75 -8.46 -14.89
CA GLY A 129 -14.56 -8.12 -16.06
C GLY A 129 -15.57 -7.00 -15.81
N ALA A 130 -15.38 -6.19 -14.77
CA ALA A 130 -16.18 -4.99 -14.57
C ALA A 130 -16.01 -4.00 -15.73
N ARG A 131 -17.09 -3.28 -16.06
CA ARG A 131 -17.08 -2.25 -17.11
C ARG A 131 -16.09 -1.14 -16.75
N THR A 132 -15.18 -0.82 -17.66
CA THR A 132 -14.19 0.26 -17.47
C THR A 132 -14.83 1.61 -17.20
N SER A 133 -16.01 1.88 -17.78
CA SER A 133 -16.80 3.08 -17.49
C SER A 133 -17.16 3.22 -16.02
N HIS A 134 -17.57 2.14 -15.35
CA HIS A 134 -17.91 2.15 -13.92
C HIS A 134 -16.66 2.43 -13.06
N LEU A 135 -15.50 1.91 -13.46
CA LEU A 135 -14.24 2.17 -12.77
C LEU A 135 -13.80 3.63 -12.92
N VAL A 136 -13.88 4.20 -14.13
CA VAL A 136 -13.56 5.60 -14.37
C VAL A 136 -14.47 6.51 -13.56
N ILE A 137 -15.79 6.24 -13.55
CA ILE A 137 -16.75 6.98 -12.71
C ILE A 137 -16.38 6.86 -11.23
N GLY A 138 -16.04 5.65 -10.76
CA GLY A 138 -15.61 5.43 -9.38
C GLY A 138 -14.36 6.23 -9.01
N VAL A 139 -13.36 6.29 -9.90
CA VAL A 139 -12.14 7.09 -9.72
C VAL A 139 -12.47 8.58 -9.69
N LEU A 140 -13.33 9.07 -10.58
CA LEU A 140 -13.76 10.47 -10.60
C LEU A 140 -14.49 10.86 -9.31
N ILE A 141 -15.41 10.02 -8.85
CA ILE A 141 -16.12 10.21 -7.57
C ILE A 141 -15.12 10.22 -6.41
N ALA A 142 -14.20 9.25 -6.36
CA ALA A 142 -13.18 9.18 -5.32
C ALA A 142 -12.30 10.44 -5.31
N LEU A 143 -11.91 10.95 -6.48
CA LEU A 143 -11.14 12.18 -6.62
C LEU A 143 -11.92 13.41 -6.13
N LEU A 144 -13.19 13.54 -6.50
CA LEU A 144 -14.05 14.63 -6.05
C LEU A 144 -14.25 14.61 -4.53
N LEU A 145 -14.55 13.43 -3.97
CA LEU A 145 -14.67 13.25 -2.52
C LEU A 145 -13.36 13.57 -1.81
N PHE A 146 -12.23 13.14 -2.38
CA PHE A 146 -10.92 13.44 -1.84
C PHE A 146 -10.63 14.94 -1.82
N LEU A 147 -10.88 15.67 -2.91
CA LEU A 147 -10.72 17.12 -2.97
C LEU A 147 -11.58 17.85 -1.92
N GLY A 148 -12.84 17.44 -1.76
CA GLY A 148 -13.72 17.97 -0.71
C GLY A 148 -13.19 17.71 0.69
N LEU A 149 -12.69 16.50 0.94
CA LEU A 149 -12.14 16.06 2.22
C LEU A 149 -10.84 16.79 2.61
N ILE A 150 -10.01 17.22 1.66
CA ILE A 150 -8.83 18.04 1.96
C ILE A 150 -9.27 19.33 2.67
N ARG A 151 -10.33 19.98 2.20
CA ARG A 151 -10.78 21.27 2.75
C ARG A 151 -11.38 21.15 4.16
N LEU A 152 -11.97 20.00 4.48
CA LEU A 152 -12.63 19.73 5.76
C LEU A 152 -11.65 19.49 6.93
N SER A 153 -10.34 19.40 6.68
CA SER A 153 -9.36 19.17 7.74
C SER A 153 -8.16 20.09 7.60
N ASN A 154 -7.94 20.90 8.63
CA ASN A 154 -6.78 21.79 8.72
C ASN A 154 -5.45 21.05 8.51
N TYR A 155 -5.34 19.80 8.96
CA TYR A 155 -4.16 18.97 8.75
C TYR A 155 -3.93 18.61 7.27
N ARG A 156 -4.96 18.13 6.57
CA ARG A 156 -4.86 17.75 5.15
C ARG A 156 -4.67 18.97 4.25
N TRP A 157 -5.39 20.05 4.54
CA TRP A 157 -5.22 21.32 3.85
C TRP A 157 -3.80 21.88 4.03
N LYS A 158 -3.25 21.84 5.26
CA LYS A 158 -1.86 22.25 5.50
C LYS A 158 -0.88 21.39 4.70
N ARG A 159 -1.01 20.05 4.69
CA ARG A 159 -0.16 19.18 3.86
C ARG A 159 -0.25 19.48 2.37
N PHE A 160 -1.46 19.75 1.86
CA PHE A 160 -1.66 20.12 0.46
C PHE A 160 -0.99 21.46 0.11
N LEU A 161 -1.17 22.49 0.95
CA LEU A 161 -0.49 23.77 0.78
C LEU A 161 1.02 23.66 0.92
N THR A 162 1.53 22.85 1.86
CA THR A 162 2.95 22.57 2.01
C THR A 162 3.51 21.81 0.81
N PHE A 163 2.73 20.96 0.15
CA PHE A 163 3.15 20.34 -1.12
C PHE A 163 3.28 21.38 -2.25
N LEU A 164 2.31 22.30 -2.37
CA LEU A 164 2.35 23.36 -3.39
C LEU A 164 3.43 24.41 -3.12
N ASN A 165 3.67 24.71 -1.84
CA ASN A 165 4.72 25.62 -1.40
C ASN A 165 5.50 25.03 -0.20
N PRO A 166 6.49 24.17 -0.46
CA PRO A 166 7.29 23.53 0.59
C PRO A 166 8.06 24.52 1.48
N SER A 167 8.38 25.70 0.95
CA SER A 167 9.08 26.76 1.70
C SER A 167 8.26 27.34 2.86
N SER A 168 6.95 27.09 2.90
CA SER A 168 6.07 27.55 3.98
C SER A 168 6.22 26.74 5.28
N ASP A 169 6.82 25.55 5.24
CA ASP A 169 7.00 24.68 6.41
C ASP A 169 8.43 24.14 6.48
N VAL A 170 9.35 25.00 6.89
CA VAL A 170 10.80 24.75 6.89
C VAL A 170 11.30 23.80 8.00
N LEU A 171 10.44 23.39 8.93
CA LEU A 171 10.77 22.47 10.03
C LEU A 171 9.97 21.16 10.00
N GLY A 172 8.84 21.14 9.29
CA GLY A 172 7.92 20.01 9.26
C GLY A 172 7.94 19.22 7.96
N ALA A 173 6.77 19.09 7.33
CA ALA A 173 6.60 18.28 6.14
C ALA A 173 7.32 18.87 4.91
N GLY A 174 7.42 20.21 4.83
CA GLY A 174 8.15 20.90 3.77
C GLY A 174 9.65 20.66 3.85
N TYR A 175 10.22 20.62 5.06
CA TYR A 175 11.60 20.21 5.30
C TYR A 175 11.87 18.79 4.79
N GLN A 176 11.06 17.81 5.23
CA GLN A 176 11.20 16.43 4.77
C GLN A 176 11.12 16.34 3.24
N PHE A 177 10.15 17.03 2.62
CA PHE A 177 10.00 17.08 1.17
C PHE A 177 11.23 17.63 0.45
N ASN A 178 11.73 18.79 0.90
CA ASN A 178 12.91 19.43 0.30
C ASN A 178 14.16 18.55 0.44
N GLN A 179 14.37 17.92 1.60
CA GLN A 179 15.52 17.04 1.81
C GLN A 179 15.45 15.77 0.96
N THR A 180 14.25 15.22 0.76
CA THR A 180 14.03 14.11 -0.18
C THR A 180 14.45 14.50 -1.60
N LEU A 181 14.03 15.67 -2.08
CA LEU A 181 14.40 16.15 -3.42
C LEU A 181 15.90 16.46 -3.54
N LEU A 182 16.50 17.03 -2.48
CA LEU A 182 17.94 17.29 -2.43
C LEU A 182 18.75 15.98 -2.49
N ALA A 183 18.34 14.94 -1.75
CA ALA A 183 18.98 13.63 -1.78
C ALA A 183 19.00 13.06 -3.22
N ILE A 184 17.82 13.05 -3.85
CA ILE A 184 17.64 12.57 -5.23
C ILE A 184 18.50 13.38 -6.20
N GLY A 185 18.49 14.71 -6.09
CA GLY A 185 19.26 15.61 -6.94
C GLY A 185 20.77 15.45 -6.77
N SER A 186 21.25 15.26 -5.54
CA SER A 186 22.69 15.13 -5.24
C SER A 186 23.30 13.80 -5.67
N GLY A 187 22.49 12.76 -5.87
CA GLY A 187 22.99 11.44 -6.29
C GLY A 187 23.58 11.43 -7.71
N GLY A 188 23.13 12.31 -8.60
CA GLY A 188 23.58 12.31 -10.00
C GLY A 188 23.43 10.93 -10.70
N PRO A 189 24.17 10.68 -11.79
CA PRO A 189 24.05 9.42 -12.53
C PRO A 189 24.59 8.18 -11.78
N LEU A 190 25.65 8.34 -11.00
CA LEU A 190 26.43 7.23 -10.41
C LEU A 190 26.41 7.16 -8.87
N GLY A 191 25.83 8.16 -8.19
CA GLY A 191 25.72 8.18 -6.74
C GLY A 191 26.95 8.72 -6.04
N LEU A 192 26.81 8.97 -4.74
CA LEU A 192 27.90 9.35 -3.83
C LEU A 192 28.71 8.14 -3.31
N GLY A 193 28.26 6.92 -3.59
CA GLY A 193 28.81 5.67 -3.06
C GLY A 193 27.94 5.10 -1.94
N PHE A 194 27.93 3.77 -1.83
CA PHE A 194 27.13 3.05 -0.83
C PHE A 194 27.50 3.49 0.59
N GLY A 195 26.49 3.83 1.40
CA GLY A 195 26.68 4.33 2.76
C GLY A 195 27.12 5.79 2.89
N ASN A 196 27.37 6.48 1.77
CA ASN A 196 27.82 7.88 1.74
C ASN A 196 26.68 8.89 1.52
N SER A 197 25.41 8.51 1.74
CA SER A 197 24.30 9.47 1.72
C SER A 197 24.52 10.51 2.80
N ARG A 198 24.54 11.79 2.42
CA ARG A 198 24.64 12.89 3.37
C ARG A 198 23.30 13.10 4.05
N GLN A 199 22.20 12.96 3.30
CA GLN A 199 20.86 13.24 3.81
C GLN A 199 20.40 12.23 4.87
N LYS A 200 20.87 10.99 4.79
CA LYS A 200 20.60 9.94 5.80
C LYS A 200 21.13 10.31 7.19
N TYR A 201 22.22 11.08 7.29
CA TYR A 201 22.79 11.51 8.56
C TYR A 201 22.13 12.81 9.03
N LEU A 202 21.06 12.69 9.82
CA LEU A 202 20.36 13.77 10.54
C LEU A 202 19.50 14.74 9.71
N TYR A 203 19.66 14.82 8.39
CA TYR A 203 18.91 15.79 7.57
C TYR A 203 17.57 15.27 7.05
N LEU A 204 17.45 13.97 6.77
CA LEU A 204 16.20 13.37 6.28
C LEU A 204 15.52 12.57 7.41
N PRO A 205 14.45 13.10 8.04
CA PRO A 205 13.91 12.52 9.27
C PRO A 205 13.36 11.09 9.10
N GLN A 206 12.82 10.78 7.93
CA GLN A 206 12.20 9.50 7.60
C GLN A 206 13.00 8.73 6.53
N SER A 207 14.32 8.85 6.60
CA SER A 207 15.28 8.26 5.64
C SER A 207 15.22 6.73 5.55
N PHE A 208 14.75 6.04 6.59
CA PHE A 208 14.67 4.57 6.62
C PHE A 208 13.29 4.01 6.27
N THR A 209 12.25 4.85 6.28
CA THR A 209 10.85 4.44 6.13
C THR A 209 10.34 4.85 4.74
N ASP A 210 9.58 5.94 4.62
CA ASP A 210 8.93 6.37 3.38
C ASP A 210 9.90 7.04 2.38
N ALA A 211 11.02 7.59 2.85
CA ALA A 211 12.01 8.27 2.02
C ALA A 211 13.28 7.43 1.71
N ILE A 212 13.25 6.12 1.97
CA ILE A 212 14.40 5.23 1.69
C ILE A 212 14.82 5.24 0.22
N PHE A 213 13.87 5.44 -0.69
CA PHE A 213 14.16 5.55 -2.12
C PHE A 213 15.10 6.73 -2.42
N ALA A 214 14.88 7.88 -1.78
CA ALA A 214 15.71 9.06 -1.99
C ALA A 214 17.15 8.84 -1.50
N VAL A 215 17.32 8.14 -0.37
CA VAL A 215 18.64 7.72 0.12
C VAL A 215 19.33 6.78 -0.86
N ILE A 216 18.61 5.77 -1.39
CA ILE A 216 19.16 4.83 -2.37
C ILE A 216 19.61 5.58 -3.64
N VAL A 217 18.81 6.53 -4.12
CA VAL A 217 19.18 7.34 -5.29
C VAL A 217 20.40 8.22 -4.99
N GLU A 218 20.51 8.79 -3.80
CA GLU A 218 21.69 9.57 -3.40
C GLU A 218 22.97 8.71 -3.38
N GLU A 219 22.90 7.51 -2.79
CA GLU A 219 24.06 6.63 -2.65
C GLU A 219 24.46 5.95 -3.97
N LEU A 220 23.48 5.45 -4.72
CA LEU A 220 23.72 4.62 -5.91
C LEU A 220 23.62 5.41 -7.22
N GLY A 221 22.97 6.57 -7.22
CA GLY A 221 22.68 7.35 -8.42
C GLY A 221 21.58 6.75 -9.27
N PHE A 222 21.21 7.47 -10.33
CA PHE A 222 20.14 7.08 -11.23
C PHE A 222 20.36 5.70 -11.85
N VAL A 223 21.53 5.46 -12.46
CA VAL A 223 21.79 4.25 -13.27
C VAL A 223 21.71 2.98 -12.40
N ARG A 224 22.28 3.01 -11.20
CA ARG A 224 22.33 1.85 -10.31
C ARG A 224 21.04 1.65 -9.51
N THR A 225 20.14 2.62 -9.52
CA THR A 225 18.79 2.48 -8.94
C THR A 225 17.82 1.80 -9.90
N VAL A 226 18.08 1.82 -11.22
CA VAL A 226 17.23 1.15 -12.23
C VAL A 226 16.98 -0.34 -11.92
N PRO A 227 17.99 -1.16 -11.56
CA PRO A 227 17.76 -2.56 -11.17
C PRO A 227 16.77 -2.74 -10.02
N LEU A 228 16.74 -1.82 -9.03
CA LEU A 228 15.76 -1.89 -7.94
C LEU A 228 14.33 -1.69 -8.45
N VAL A 229 14.12 -0.65 -9.26
CA VAL A 229 12.81 -0.37 -9.87
C VAL A 229 12.39 -1.55 -10.76
N ALA A 230 13.32 -2.06 -11.57
CA ALA A 230 13.09 -3.21 -12.43
C ALA A 230 12.74 -4.48 -11.63
N ALA A 231 13.38 -4.71 -10.49
CA ALA A 231 13.08 -5.86 -9.61
C ALA A 231 11.65 -5.78 -9.05
N LEU A 232 11.19 -4.60 -8.60
CA LEU A 232 9.83 -4.41 -8.10
C LEU A 232 8.77 -4.59 -9.19
N ILE A 233 9.05 -4.09 -10.40
CA ILE A 233 8.22 -4.34 -11.58
C ILE A 233 8.19 -5.83 -11.89
N PHE A 234 9.37 -6.49 -11.91
CA PHE A 234 9.48 -7.91 -12.18
C PHE A 234 8.67 -8.77 -11.21
N VAL A 235 8.75 -8.51 -9.90
CA VAL A 235 7.95 -9.21 -8.87
C VAL A 235 6.45 -9.07 -9.17
N SER A 236 6.01 -7.85 -9.49
CA SER A 236 4.61 -7.57 -9.81
C SER A 236 4.16 -8.32 -11.06
N LEU A 237 4.99 -8.34 -12.11
CA LEU A 237 4.75 -9.06 -13.36
C LEU A 237 4.72 -10.59 -13.17
N GLN A 238 5.58 -11.14 -12.30
CA GLN A 238 5.52 -12.57 -11.97
C GLN A 238 4.22 -12.93 -11.28
N GLY A 239 3.73 -12.12 -10.34
CA GLY A 239 2.42 -12.37 -9.73
C GLY A 239 1.27 -12.30 -10.73
N LEU A 240 1.32 -11.40 -11.74
CA LEU A 240 0.34 -11.39 -12.83
C LEU A 240 0.45 -12.61 -13.74
N LYS A 241 1.68 -13.11 -14.00
CA LYS A 241 1.90 -14.36 -14.74
C LYS A 241 1.32 -15.56 -14.00
N ILE A 242 1.47 -15.62 -12.67
CA ILE A 242 0.87 -16.64 -11.81
C ILE A 242 -0.66 -16.53 -11.86
N ALA A 243 -1.21 -15.31 -11.76
CA ALA A 243 -2.65 -15.09 -11.83
C ALA A 243 -3.29 -15.63 -13.12
N ARG A 244 -2.64 -15.42 -14.28
CA ARG A 244 -3.11 -15.92 -15.59
C ARG A 244 -3.19 -17.44 -15.66
N LYS A 245 -2.38 -18.13 -14.86
CA LYS A 245 -2.31 -19.58 -14.83
C LYS A 245 -2.94 -20.19 -13.57
N ALA A 246 -3.57 -19.37 -12.73
CA ALA A 246 -4.18 -19.86 -11.50
C ALA A 246 -5.32 -20.84 -11.82
N PRO A 247 -5.48 -21.91 -11.01
CA PRO A 247 -6.45 -22.97 -11.31
C PRO A 247 -7.90 -22.59 -10.97
N ASP A 248 -8.10 -21.51 -10.20
CA ASP A 248 -9.43 -20.97 -9.87
C ASP A 248 -9.42 -19.43 -9.78
N ASP A 249 -10.62 -18.84 -9.86
CA ASP A 249 -10.81 -17.39 -9.86
C ASP A 249 -10.39 -16.72 -8.55
N PHE A 250 -10.54 -17.41 -7.41
CA PHE A 250 -10.05 -16.90 -6.13
C PHE A 250 -8.53 -16.73 -6.16
N GLY A 251 -7.79 -17.77 -6.55
CA GLY A 251 -6.33 -17.72 -6.68
C GLY A 251 -5.87 -16.67 -7.68
N LYS A 252 -6.56 -16.55 -8.83
CA LYS A 252 -6.31 -15.51 -9.83
C LYS A 252 -6.45 -14.11 -9.23
N LEU A 253 -7.55 -13.83 -8.55
CA LEU A 253 -7.84 -12.52 -7.97
C LEU A 253 -6.90 -12.17 -6.81
N VAL A 254 -6.54 -13.14 -5.96
CA VAL A 254 -5.54 -12.93 -4.90
C VAL A 254 -4.18 -12.57 -5.48
N ALA A 255 -3.72 -13.29 -6.50
CA ALA A 255 -2.45 -12.99 -7.17
C ALA A 255 -2.45 -11.60 -7.82
N ILE A 256 -3.56 -11.19 -8.46
CA ILE A 256 -3.73 -9.84 -9.00
C ILE A 256 -3.72 -8.79 -7.89
N GLY A 257 -4.46 -9.02 -6.80
CA GLY A 257 -4.53 -8.09 -5.67
C GLY A 257 -3.17 -7.86 -5.02
N VAL A 258 -2.40 -8.92 -4.79
CA VAL A 258 -1.03 -8.83 -4.22
C VAL A 258 -0.06 -8.16 -5.20
N SER A 259 -0.12 -8.49 -6.49
CA SER A 259 0.67 -7.79 -7.52
C SER A 259 0.33 -6.29 -7.59
N ALA A 260 -0.96 -5.94 -7.55
CA ALA A 260 -1.43 -4.56 -7.55
C ALA A 260 -1.01 -3.82 -6.28
N TRP A 261 -0.98 -4.51 -5.13
CA TRP A 261 -0.44 -3.96 -3.90
C TRP A 261 1.03 -3.60 -4.07
N VAL A 262 1.90 -4.53 -4.49
CA VAL A 262 3.33 -4.25 -4.70
C VAL A 262 3.55 -3.12 -5.71
N ALA A 263 2.92 -3.21 -6.88
CA ALA A 263 3.09 -2.22 -7.95
C ALA A 263 2.55 -0.84 -7.55
N GLY A 264 1.31 -0.77 -7.06
CA GLY A 264 0.65 0.47 -6.67
C GLY A 264 1.36 1.16 -5.52
N GLN A 265 1.75 0.40 -4.49
CA GLN A 265 2.50 0.92 -3.36
C GLN A 265 3.88 1.45 -3.76
N SER A 266 4.60 0.73 -4.64
CA SER A 266 5.89 1.20 -5.17
C SER A 266 5.73 2.48 -5.98
N PHE A 267 4.73 2.53 -6.88
CA PHE A 267 4.44 3.71 -7.69
C PHE A 267 4.11 4.93 -6.82
N ILE A 268 3.23 4.77 -5.82
CA ILE A 268 2.86 5.85 -4.90
C ILE A 268 4.08 6.33 -4.10
N ASN A 269 4.95 5.42 -3.66
CA ASN A 269 6.18 5.79 -2.94
C ASN A 269 7.13 6.60 -3.85
N PHE A 270 7.40 6.12 -5.07
CA PHE A 270 8.26 6.84 -6.02
C PHE A 270 7.67 8.20 -6.40
N ALA A 271 6.37 8.27 -6.69
CA ALA A 271 5.69 9.51 -7.04
C ALA A 271 5.76 10.55 -5.90
N ALA A 272 5.63 10.11 -4.65
CA ALA A 272 5.75 10.98 -3.49
C ALA A 272 7.18 11.50 -3.31
N ASN A 273 8.18 10.62 -3.47
CA ASN A 273 9.60 10.99 -3.33
C ASN A 273 10.09 11.91 -4.46
N LEU A 274 9.58 11.73 -5.68
CA LEU A 274 9.90 12.56 -6.84
C LEU A 274 9.11 13.88 -6.88
N GLY A 275 8.26 14.15 -5.89
CA GLY A 275 7.46 15.37 -5.85
C GLY A 275 6.30 15.43 -6.85
N ILE A 276 5.88 14.30 -7.41
CA ILE A 276 4.73 14.20 -8.32
C ILE A 276 3.41 14.28 -7.53
N ILE A 277 3.38 13.73 -6.31
CA ILE A 277 2.25 13.78 -5.38
C ILE A 277 2.72 14.19 -3.97
N PRO A 278 1.81 14.63 -3.08
CA PRO A 278 2.15 14.93 -1.68
C PRO A 278 2.73 13.72 -0.93
N LEU A 279 3.59 13.94 0.07
CA LEU A 279 4.16 12.86 0.89
C LEU A 279 3.05 12.03 1.57
N THR A 280 3.06 10.73 1.28
CA THR A 280 1.98 9.80 1.63
C THR A 280 2.27 8.98 2.87
N GLY A 281 3.55 8.78 3.21
CA GLY A 281 3.99 7.95 4.34
C GLY A 281 3.93 6.44 4.06
N VAL A 282 3.79 6.03 2.80
CA VAL A 282 3.70 4.61 2.44
C VAL A 282 5.11 4.03 2.24
N PRO A 283 5.45 2.89 2.86
CA PRO A 283 6.76 2.28 2.70
C PRO A 283 6.96 1.69 1.30
N LEU A 284 8.19 1.71 0.80
CA LEU A 284 8.59 1.00 -0.40
C LEU A 284 8.58 -0.52 -0.14
N PRO A 285 7.84 -1.32 -0.93
CA PRO A 285 7.73 -2.77 -0.75
C PRO A 285 9.11 -3.46 -0.69
N PHE A 286 9.28 -4.38 0.26
CA PHE A 286 10.51 -5.18 0.51
C PHE A 286 11.79 -4.42 0.88
N VAL A 287 11.81 -3.08 0.78
CA VAL A 287 13.01 -2.26 0.97
C VAL A 287 12.93 -1.43 2.24
N SER A 288 11.81 -0.72 2.45
CA SER A 288 11.67 0.18 3.59
C SER A 288 11.70 -0.56 4.92
N TYR A 289 12.22 0.12 5.94
CA TYR A 289 12.13 -0.34 7.32
C TYR A 289 10.68 -0.21 7.82
N GLY A 290 9.93 -1.31 7.73
CA GLY A 290 8.56 -1.39 8.22
C GLY A 290 8.29 -2.81 8.73
N SER A 291 8.33 -3.00 10.05
CA SER A 291 8.22 -4.31 10.69
C SER A 291 6.95 -5.05 10.29
N SER A 292 5.79 -4.40 10.38
CA SER A 292 4.50 -4.98 9.97
C SER A 292 4.34 -5.09 8.46
N ALA A 293 4.81 -4.09 7.71
CA ALA A 293 4.66 -4.04 6.26
C ALA A 293 5.41 -5.18 5.56
N ILE A 294 6.68 -5.42 5.93
CA ILE A 294 7.47 -6.49 5.32
C ILE A 294 6.92 -7.87 5.68
N VAL A 295 6.43 -8.06 6.92
CA VAL A 295 5.85 -9.33 7.37
C VAL A 295 4.58 -9.64 6.59
N MET A 296 3.64 -8.70 6.52
CA MET A 296 2.37 -8.91 5.82
C MET A 296 2.56 -9.08 4.31
N LEU A 297 3.50 -8.34 3.71
CA LEU A 297 3.76 -8.45 2.29
C LEU A 297 4.42 -9.79 1.92
N LEU A 298 5.42 -10.22 2.69
CA LEU A 298 6.05 -11.54 2.51
C LEU A 298 5.05 -12.67 2.73
N PHE A 299 4.16 -12.54 3.71
CA PHE A 299 3.08 -13.48 3.95
C PHE A 299 2.12 -13.57 2.74
N ALA A 300 1.68 -12.42 2.22
CA ALA A 300 0.83 -12.36 1.03
C ALA A 300 1.51 -12.96 -0.21
N VAL A 301 2.80 -12.69 -0.42
CA VAL A 301 3.61 -13.33 -1.47
C VAL A 301 3.69 -14.84 -1.28
N GLY A 302 3.81 -15.33 -0.04
CA GLY A 302 3.76 -16.75 0.28
C GLY A 302 2.50 -17.42 -0.27
N ILE A 303 1.34 -16.79 -0.13
CA ILE A 303 0.08 -17.30 -0.70
C ILE A 303 0.15 -17.34 -2.24
N VAL A 304 0.69 -16.31 -2.88
CA VAL A 304 0.89 -16.29 -4.34
C VAL A 304 1.82 -17.41 -4.81
N LEU A 305 2.87 -17.72 -4.04
CA LEU A 305 3.75 -18.86 -4.31
C LEU A 305 3.01 -20.20 -4.13
N ASN A 306 2.12 -20.32 -3.14
CA ASN A 306 1.29 -21.52 -2.98
C ASN A 306 0.36 -21.73 -4.19
N ILE A 307 -0.24 -20.66 -4.71
CA ILE A 307 -1.04 -20.70 -5.95
C ILE A 307 -0.18 -21.18 -7.11
N SER A 308 1.03 -20.63 -7.28
CA SER A 308 1.95 -21.04 -8.33
C SER A 308 2.33 -22.52 -8.27
N LYS A 309 2.49 -23.11 -7.08
CA LYS A 309 2.81 -24.54 -6.91
C LYS A 309 1.68 -25.47 -7.39
N ARG A 310 0.44 -24.97 -7.39
CA ARG A 310 -0.77 -25.73 -7.77
C ARG A 310 -1.19 -25.50 -9.22
N THR A 311 -0.46 -24.64 -9.92
CA THR A 311 -0.60 -24.32 -11.33
C THR A 311 0.37 -25.13 -12.21
N ALA A 312 1.50 -25.56 -11.64
CA ALA A 312 2.57 -26.27 -12.32
C ALA A 312 2.26 -27.76 -12.46
#